data_AF-A0A087EHZ8-F1
#
_entry.id   AF-A0A087EHZ8-F1
#
_cell.length_a   1.000
_cell.length_b   1.000
_cell.length_c   1.000
_cell.angle_alpha   90.00
_cell.angle_beta   90.00
_cell.angle_gamma   90.00
#
_symmetry.space_group_name_H-M   'P 1'
#
loop_
_entity.id
_entity.type
_entity.pdbx_description
1 polymer ?
#
loop_
_entity_poly.entity_id
_entity_poly.type
_entity_poly.pdbx_seq_one_letter_code
_entity_poly.pdbx_strand_id
1 'polypeptide(L)'
;MSQMHSNMNSSLSSGYTTGRRMSSRRIRLNFWGCVRAEFIKSMSLVSTWWMIGIAIVLFPALTALQTGLTRWMSEQAPQDEMFSMDMTLLWNNIAGACGLAAFVLGIFGVMNITTEYTTTSIQSTLTVNPRRLSAMFAKCVALVGIVWVTTLVGVLLAIGAFYITSAGMSLGALPEGQAGLPYLVILGAPSGVAAICLIGCGLGAICRSTIGGVLALIGLLSILPSIFQMLSIFAVNIRWLGAAGYYLPSYSLSNFVLGRSPAAEIAYADSSDLGWGMPVWWVSGLVLLTWTVVIYAIGMLIVKRSDIK
;
A
#
# COMPACT_ATOMS: atom_id res chain seq x y z
N MET A 1 85.37 -26.63 30.36
CA MET A 1 85.59 -25.21 30.03
C MET A 1 85.04 -24.95 28.65
N SER A 2 84.38 -23.80 28.47
CA SER A 2 83.74 -23.28 27.24
C SER A 2 82.28 -23.67 27.01
N GLN A 3 81.41 -22.89 27.68
CA GLN A 3 80.12 -22.50 27.15
C GLN A 3 80.33 -21.64 25.90
N MET A 4 79.63 -21.92 24.80
CA MET A 4 79.35 -20.92 23.76
C MET A 4 78.06 -21.28 23.00
N HIS A 5 77.03 -20.46 23.22
CA HIS A 5 76.08 -19.90 22.25
C HIS A 5 75.59 -20.82 21.09
N SER A 6 74.30 -21.06 20.90
CA SER A 6 73.32 -20.01 20.64
C SER A 6 71.87 -20.49 20.84
N ASN A 7 71.11 -19.68 21.58
CA ASN A 7 69.67 -19.78 21.72
C ASN A 7 69.00 -19.29 20.43
N MET A 8 68.45 -20.20 19.63
CA MET A 8 67.33 -19.92 18.74
C MET A 8 66.11 -20.62 19.30
N ASN A 9 65.22 -19.87 19.96
CA ASN A 9 63.80 -20.17 20.10
C ASN A 9 63.11 -19.02 20.86
N SER A 10 62.98 -17.87 20.21
CA SER A 10 61.99 -16.86 20.55
C SER A 10 60.70 -17.16 19.78
N SER A 11 59.99 -18.23 20.17
CA SER A 11 58.62 -18.42 19.72
C SER A 11 57.72 -17.41 20.44
N LEU A 12 57.37 -16.35 19.72
CA LEU A 12 56.33 -15.40 20.06
C LEU A 12 55.01 -16.15 20.33
N SER A 13 54.69 -16.36 21.61
CA SER A 13 53.31 -16.63 22.01
C SER A 13 52.53 -15.32 21.90
N SER A 14 52.04 -15.05 20.70
CA SER A 14 51.02 -14.02 20.48
C SER A 14 49.76 -14.49 21.20
N GLY A 15 49.65 -14.14 22.47
CA GLY A 15 48.43 -14.24 23.24
C GLY A 15 47.40 -13.32 22.60
N TYR A 16 46.52 -13.89 21.77
CA TYR A 16 45.28 -13.23 21.37
C TYR A 16 44.45 -13.00 22.64
N THR A 17 44.64 -11.83 23.22
CA THR A 17 43.82 -11.35 24.32
C THR A 17 42.46 -11.04 23.71
N THR A 18 41.55 -12.01 23.71
CA THR A 18 40.16 -11.84 23.29
C THR A 18 39.42 -11.02 24.35
N GLY A 19 39.78 -9.74 24.41
CA GLY A 19 39.22 -8.73 25.29
C GLY A 19 37.88 -8.23 24.77
N ARG A 20 36.82 -9.01 24.97
CA ARG A 20 35.49 -8.48 25.31
C ARG A 20 34.57 -9.65 25.69
N ARG A 21 34.51 -9.97 26.98
CA ARG A 21 33.26 -10.48 27.55
C ARG A 21 32.25 -9.34 27.38
N MET A 22 31.54 -9.31 26.24
CA MET A 22 30.30 -8.55 26.17
C MET A 22 29.40 -9.17 27.22
N SER A 23 29.29 -8.47 28.35
CA SER A 23 28.19 -8.65 29.29
C SER A 23 26.93 -8.76 28.45
N SER A 24 26.35 -9.96 28.40
CA SER A 24 25.03 -10.19 27.81
C SER A 24 24.02 -9.54 28.75
N ARG A 25 24.02 -8.21 28.77
CA ARG A 25 22.92 -7.43 29.30
C ARG A 25 21.73 -7.97 28.54
N ARG A 26 20.82 -8.66 29.25
CA ARG A 26 19.58 -9.18 28.68
C ARG A 26 18.80 -7.99 28.14
N ILE A 27 19.07 -7.59 26.91
CA ILE A 27 18.31 -6.59 26.18
C ILE A 27 16.95 -7.25 26.00
N ARG A 28 16.00 -6.89 26.85
CA ARG A 28 14.61 -7.28 26.66
C ARG A 28 14.16 -6.60 25.37
N LEU A 29 14.03 -7.39 24.30
CA LEU A 29 13.52 -6.93 23.02
C LEU A 29 12.05 -6.53 23.20
N ASN A 30 11.82 -5.23 23.33
CA ASN A 30 10.48 -4.67 23.32
C ASN A 30 9.95 -4.66 21.87
N PHE A 31 8.64 -4.87 21.69
CA PHE A 31 7.97 -4.85 20.38
C PHE A 31 8.32 -3.60 19.55
N TRP A 32 8.35 -2.43 20.19
CA TRP A 32 8.75 -1.17 19.56
C TRP A 32 10.20 -1.15 19.04
N GLY A 33 11.11 -1.86 19.70
CA GLY A 33 12.47 -2.05 19.21
C GLY A 33 12.50 -2.90 17.93
N CYS A 34 11.64 -3.92 17.83
CA CYS A 34 11.48 -4.71 16.62
C CYS A 34 10.87 -3.89 15.47
N VAL A 35 9.82 -3.10 15.74
CA VAL A 35 9.22 -2.21 14.72
C VAL A 35 10.26 -1.23 14.17
N ARG A 36 11.07 -0.62 15.05
CA ARG A 36 12.12 0.31 14.64
C ARG A 36 13.20 -0.37 13.80
N ALA A 37 13.60 -1.58 14.17
CA ALA A 37 14.58 -2.34 13.39
C ALA A 37 14.05 -2.69 12.00
N GLU A 38 12.79 -3.13 11.89
CA GLU A 38 12.13 -3.41 10.61
C GLU A 38 11.97 -2.15 9.75
N PHE A 39 11.63 -1.01 10.36
CA PHE A 39 11.55 0.27 9.65
C PHE A 39 12.90 0.67 9.03
N ILE A 40 13.98 0.57 9.81
CA ILE A 40 15.35 0.86 9.31
C ILE A 40 15.73 -0.13 8.22
N LYS A 41 15.39 -1.43 8.38
CA LYS A 41 15.63 -2.46 7.37
C LYS A 41 14.95 -2.10 6.05
N SER A 42 13.65 -1.80 6.07
CA SER A 42 12.92 -1.40 4.86
C SER A 42 13.48 -0.13 4.23
N MET A 43 13.90 0.87 5.02
CA MET A 43 14.52 2.11 4.52
C MET A 43 15.93 1.94 3.97
N SER A 44 16.64 0.86 4.33
CA SER A 44 18.01 0.62 3.86
C SER A 44 18.10 0.11 2.42
N LEU A 45 16.98 -0.38 1.85
CA LEU A 45 16.96 -0.85 0.46
C LEU A 45 16.76 0.31 -0.51
N VAL A 46 17.62 0.40 -1.52
CA VAL A 46 17.52 1.41 -2.59
C VAL A 46 16.18 1.31 -3.34
N SER A 47 15.66 0.10 -3.53
CA SER A 47 14.36 -0.13 -4.17
C SER A 47 13.19 0.51 -3.41
N THR A 48 13.29 0.64 -2.08
CA THR A 48 12.27 1.31 -1.27
C THR A 48 12.18 2.79 -1.61
N TRP A 49 13.33 3.46 -1.78
CA TRP A 49 13.37 4.88 -2.15
C TRP A 49 12.79 5.13 -3.54
N TRP A 50 13.02 4.23 -4.49
CA TRP A 50 12.38 4.31 -5.80
C TRP A 50 10.86 4.16 -5.71
N MET A 51 10.35 3.17 -4.96
CA MET A 51 8.91 2.97 -4.81
C MET A 51 8.23 4.14 -4.11
N ILE A 52 8.85 4.68 -3.06
CA ILE A 52 8.36 5.88 -2.35
C ILE A 52 8.39 7.10 -3.27
N GLY A 53 9.50 7.35 -3.96
CA GLY A 53 9.63 8.46 -4.89
C GLY A 53 8.59 8.41 -6.01
N ILE A 54 8.42 7.24 -6.64
CA ILE A 54 7.41 7.04 -7.68
C ILE A 54 6.00 7.29 -7.12
N ALA A 55 5.67 6.75 -5.95
CA ALA A 55 4.36 6.96 -5.34
C ALA A 55 4.10 8.45 -5.02
N ILE A 56 5.08 9.15 -4.43
CA ILE A 56 4.98 10.58 -4.09
C ILE A 56 4.78 11.44 -5.34
N VAL A 57 5.42 11.09 -6.46
CA VAL A 57 5.28 11.81 -7.74
C VAL A 57 3.95 11.48 -8.45
N LEU A 58 3.49 10.22 -8.38
CA LEU A 58 2.26 9.79 -9.04
C LEU A 58 1.02 10.55 -8.58
N PHE A 59 0.89 10.80 -7.28
CA PHE A 59 -0.27 11.52 -6.74
C PHE A 59 -0.47 12.93 -7.36
N PRO A 60 0.49 13.86 -7.28
CA PRO A 60 0.37 15.17 -7.90
C PRO A 60 0.35 15.09 -9.43
N ALA A 61 1.11 14.20 -10.06
CA ALA A 61 1.12 14.06 -11.52
C ALA A 61 -0.25 13.65 -12.07
N LEU A 62 -0.87 12.62 -11.49
CA LEU A 62 -2.19 12.14 -11.92
C LEU A 62 -3.30 13.12 -11.57
N THR A 63 -3.19 13.81 -10.43
CA THR A 63 -4.17 14.85 -10.04
C THR A 63 -4.10 16.05 -10.99
N ALA A 64 -2.89 16.51 -11.33
CA ALA A 64 -2.68 17.56 -12.31
C ALA A 64 -3.18 17.14 -13.70
N LEU A 65 -2.88 15.91 -14.14
CA LEU A 65 -3.36 15.37 -15.41
C LEU A 65 -4.89 15.37 -15.48
N GLN A 66 -5.57 14.80 -14.48
CA GLN A 66 -7.04 14.74 -14.43
C GLN A 66 -7.67 16.14 -14.40
N THR A 67 -7.06 17.07 -13.64
CA THR A 67 -7.53 18.46 -13.55
C THR A 67 -7.33 19.19 -14.87
N GLY A 68 -6.17 19.05 -15.51
CA GLY A 68 -5.87 19.63 -16.82
C GLY A 68 -6.76 19.08 -17.92
N LEU A 69 -7.07 17.77 -17.87
CA LEU A 69 -8.01 17.15 -18.78
C LEU A 69 -9.44 17.70 -18.57
N THR A 70 -9.87 17.83 -17.32
CA THR A 70 -11.18 18.42 -16.98
C THR A 70 -11.30 19.85 -17.48
N ARG A 71 -10.24 20.66 -17.28
CA ARG A 71 -10.15 22.01 -17.81
C ARG A 71 -10.25 22.03 -19.34
N TRP A 72 -9.46 21.20 -20.01
CA TRP A 72 -9.47 21.09 -21.48
C TRP A 72 -10.86 20.70 -22.02
N MET A 73 -11.57 19.79 -21.36
CA MET A 73 -12.95 19.44 -21.73
C MET A 73 -13.91 20.61 -21.51
N SER A 74 -13.77 21.34 -20.39
CA SER A 74 -14.64 22.48 -20.09
C SER A 74 -14.50 23.64 -21.07
N GLU A 75 -13.28 23.87 -21.59
CA GLU A 75 -13.01 24.91 -22.58
C GLU A 75 -13.60 24.59 -23.96
N GLN A 76 -13.88 23.31 -24.25
CA GLN A 76 -14.50 22.86 -25.51
C GLN A 76 -16.02 22.70 -25.43
N ALA A 77 -16.59 22.68 -24.22
CA ALA A 77 -18.02 22.48 -24.05
C ALA A 77 -18.82 23.69 -24.59
N PRO A 78 -19.96 23.47 -25.26
CA PRO A 78 -20.89 24.56 -25.59
C PRO A 78 -21.28 25.34 -24.33
N GLN A 79 -21.45 26.66 -24.44
CA GLN A 79 -21.77 27.51 -23.27
C GLN A 79 -23.04 27.08 -22.51
N ASP A 80 -23.97 26.41 -23.20
CA ASP A 80 -25.22 25.90 -22.63
C ASP A 80 -25.04 24.63 -21.78
N GLU A 81 -23.92 23.92 -21.91
CA GLU A 81 -23.57 22.70 -21.16
C GLU A 81 -22.41 22.92 -20.18
N MET A 82 -22.04 24.17 -19.91
CA MET A 82 -20.92 24.47 -19.02
C MET A 82 -21.27 24.09 -17.58
N PHE A 83 -20.87 22.88 -17.16
CA PHE A 83 -21.09 22.37 -15.82
C PHE A 83 -20.43 23.29 -14.77
N SER A 84 -21.20 23.70 -13.76
CA SER A 84 -20.64 24.34 -12.58
C SER A 84 -19.68 23.37 -11.89
N MET A 85 -18.39 23.70 -11.89
CA MET A 85 -17.38 22.88 -11.22
C MET A 85 -17.24 23.35 -9.77
N ASP A 86 -17.32 22.43 -8.83
CA ASP A 86 -17.15 22.73 -7.40
C ASP A 86 -15.81 22.18 -6.88
N MET A 87 -15.41 22.63 -5.68
CA MET A 87 -14.23 22.11 -4.97
C MET A 87 -14.25 20.60 -4.71
N THR A 88 -15.36 19.90 -4.95
CA THR A 88 -15.42 18.44 -4.98
C THR A 88 -14.50 17.83 -6.03
N LEU A 89 -14.23 18.55 -7.13
CA LEU A 89 -13.33 18.11 -8.21
C LEU A 89 -11.92 17.78 -7.70
N LEU A 90 -11.37 18.63 -6.81
CA LEU A 90 -10.07 18.41 -6.16
C LEU A 90 -9.98 17.02 -5.57
N TRP A 91 -10.96 16.69 -4.74
CA TRP A 91 -10.94 15.46 -3.96
C TRP A 91 -11.23 14.22 -4.81
N ASN A 92 -12.10 14.33 -5.81
CA ASN A 92 -12.34 13.27 -6.79
C ASN A 92 -11.07 12.95 -7.60
N ASN A 93 -10.34 13.97 -8.03
CA ASN A 93 -9.11 13.76 -8.81
C ASN A 93 -8.00 13.11 -7.95
N ILE A 94 -7.89 13.49 -6.67
CA ILE A 94 -6.98 12.84 -5.72
C ILE A 94 -7.40 11.38 -5.48
N ALA A 95 -8.71 11.13 -5.31
CA ALA A 95 -9.25 9.78 -5.16
C ALA A 95 -8.94 8.91 -6.40
N GLY A 96 -9.09 9.47 -7.60
CA GLY A 96 -8.73 8.80 -8.87
C GLY A 96 -7.24 8.44 -8.96
N ALA A 97 -6.35 9.28 -8.42
CA ALA A 97 -4.92 9.00 -8.36
C ALA A 97 -4.57 7.83 -7.42
N CYS A 98 -5.42 7.53 -6.43
CA CYS A 98 -5.17 6.46 -5.45
C CYS A 98 -5.10 5.08 -6.09
N GLY A 99 -5.84 4.82 -7.17
CA GLY A 99 -5.86 3.50 -7.83
C GLY A 99 -4.48 3.08 -8.34
N LEU A 100 -3.83 3.94 -9.14
CA LEU A 100 -2.50 3.68 -9.68
C LEU A 100 -1.41 3.72 -8.59
N ALA A 101 -1.51 4.64 -7.63
CA ALA A 101 -0.58 4.66 -6.50
C ALA A 101 -0.67 3.40 -5.64
N ALA A 102 -1.88 2.84 -5.47
CA ALA A 102 -2.10 1.58 -4.75
C ALA A 102 -1.47 0.39 -5.47
N PHE A 103 -1.38 0.39 -6.81
CA PHE A 103 -0.62 -0.64 -7.53
C PHE A 103 0.87 -0.60 -7.18
N VAL A 104 1.50 0.58 -7.24
CA VAL A 104 2.93 0.73 -6.94
C VAL A 104 3.22 0.32 -5.50
N LEU A 105 2.43 0.81 -4.55
CA LEU A 105 2.62 0.51 -3.13
C LEU A 105 2.16 -0.91 -2.75
N GLY A 106 1.25 -1.50 -3.52
CA GLY A 106 0.89 -2.92 -3.47
C GLY A 106 2.06 -3.82 -3.90
N ILE A 107 2.73 -3.47 -5.00
CA ILE A 107 3.95 -4.16 -5.47
C ILE A 107 5.07 -4.03 -4.43
N PHE A 108 5.23 -2.85 -3.84
CA PHE A 108 6.16 -2.66 -2.72
C PHE A 108 5.85 -3.62 -1.55
N GLY A 109 4.56 -3.84 -1.24
CA GLY A 109 4.14 -4.84 -0.27
C GLY A 109 4.54 -6.27 -0.64
N VAL A 110 4.37 -6.67 -1.91
CA VAL A 110 4.82 -7.97 -2.42
C VAL A 110 6.35 -8.11 -2.26
N MET A 111 7.11 -7.10 -2.70
CA MET A 111 8.58 -7.13 -2.64
C MET A 111 9.10 -7.19 -1.20
N ASN A 112 8.45 -6.50 -0.28
CA ASN A 112 8.87 -6.46 1.12
C ASN A 112 8.84 -7.84 1.80
N ILE A 113 7.92 -8.73 1.39
CA ILE A 113 7.92 -10.12 1.88
C ILE A 113 8.79 -11.05 1.03
N THR A 114 8.86 -10.83 -0.29
CA THR A 114 9.59 -11.77 -1.17
C THR A 114 11.11 -11.62 -1.09
N THR A 115 11.61 -10.43 -0.79
CA THR A 115 13.03 -10.19 -0.42
C THR A 115 13.47 -11.03 0.79
N GLU A 116 12.50 -11.36 1.63
CA GLU A 116 12.48 -12.43 2.64
C GLU A 116 13.19 -13.73 2.23
N TYR A 117 12.62 -14.29 1.17
CA TYR A 117 12.91 -15.62 0.67
C TYR A 117 14.19 -15.64 -0.16
N THR A 118 14.55 -14.53 -0.79
CA THR A 118 15.73 -14.46 -1.67
C THR A 118 17.03 -14.22 -0.90
N THR A 119 16.99 -13.56 0.26
CA THR A 119 18.20 -13.18 1.01
C THR A 119 18.55 -14.09 2.19
N THR A 120 17.82 -15.21 2.36
CA THR A 120 18.03 -16.20 3.45
C THR A 120 17.99 -15.58 4.88
N SER A 121 17.52 -14.33 5.02
CA SER A 121 17.38 -13.59 6.30
C SER A 121 16.39 -14.24 7.27
N ILE A 122 15.52 -15.10 6.75
CA ILE A 122 14.53 -15.85 7.52
C ILE A 122 15.23 -16.78 8.51
N GLN A 123 16.35 -17.42 8.14
CA GLN A 123 17.00 -18.40 9.03
C GLN A 123 17.73 -17.80 10.24
N SER A 124 18.33 -16.60 10.12
CA SER A 124 18.97 -15.94 11.27
C SER A 124 17.98 -15.30 12.25
N THR A 125 16.79 -14.90 11.76
CA THR A 125 15.72 -14.34 12.59
C THR A 125 14.95 -15.43 13.35
N LEU A 126 14.75 -16.59 12.71
CA LEU A 126 13.98 -17.71 13.26
C LEU A 126 14.71 -18.53 14.32
N THR A 127 16.05 -18.51 14.34
CA THR A 127 16.86 -19.23 15.34
C THR A 127 16.92 -18.51 16.69
N VAL A 128 16.54 -17.24 16.76
CA VAL A 128 16.76 -16.39 17.95
C VAL A 128 15.46 -16.00 18.68
N ASN A 129 14.30 -16.01 18.03
CA ASN A 129 13.07 -15.42 18.60
C ASN A 129 11.93 -16.44 18.88
N PRO A 130 11.60 -16.74 20.16
CA PRO A 130 10.48 -17.61 20.53
C PRO A 130 9.08 -17.00 20.28
N ARG A 131 8.97 -15.78 19.74
CA ARG A 131 7.70 -15.08 19.47
C ARG A 131 7.49 -14.76 17.99
N ARG A 132 7.43 -15.81 17.15
CA ARG A 132 7.32 -15.75 15.67
C ARG A 132 6.26 -14.78 15.14
N LEU A 133 5.07 -14.74 15.74
CA LEU A 133 3.99 -13.86 15.30
C LEU A 133 4.26 -12.37 15.60
N SER A 134 4.88 -12.06 16.75
CA SER A 134 5.13 -10.67 17.16
C SER A 134 6.12 -9.94 16.25
N ALA A 135 7.11 -10.66 15.70
CA ALA A 135 8.07 -10.11 14.76
C ALA A 135 7.41 -9.80 13.41
N MET A 136 6.52 -10.67 12.93
CA MET A 136 5.79 -10.45 11.69
C MET A 136 4.77 -9.30 11.82
N PHE A 137 4.08 -9.18 12.96
CA PHE A 137 3.24 -8.01 13.23
C PHE A 137 4.06 -6.72 13.26
N ALA A 138 5.26 -6.74 13.88
CA ALA A 138 6.13 -5.56 13.91
C ALA A 138 6.55 -5.10 12.51
N LYS A 139 6.90 -6.04 11.63
CA LYS A 139 7.19 -5.77 10.22
C LYS A 139 6.00 -5.13 9.50
N CYS A 140 4.80 -5.69 9.69
CA CYS A 140 3.61 -5.14 9.04
C CYS A 140 3.27 -3.74 9.52
N VAL A 141 3.43 -3.45 10.82
CA VAL A 141 3.25 -2.10 11.35
C VAL A 141 4.27 -1.13 10.74
N ALA A 142 5.53 -1.53 10.60
CA ALA A 142 6.56 -0.71 9.96
C ALA A 142 6.21 -0.43 8.48
N LEU A 143 5.83 -1.46 7.73
CA LEU A 143 5.44 -1.34 6.32
C LEU A 143 4.22 -0.43 6.14
N VAL A 144 3.17 -0.65 6.94
CA VAL A 144 1.95 0.18 6.94
C VAL A 144 2.29 1.63 7.27
N GLY A 145 3.14 1.89 8.27
CA GLY A 145 3.56 3.23 8.63
C GLY A 145 4.28 3.96 7.48
N ILE A 146 5.18 3.27 6.78
CA ILE A 146 5.91 3.81 5.63
C ILE A 146 4.93 4.20 4.52
N VAL A 147 4.05 3.26 4.13
CA VAL A 147 3.09 3.46 3.05
C VAL A 147 2.08 4.55 3.40
N TRP A 148 1.57 4.55 4.62
CA TRP A 148 0.62 5.55 5.09
C TRP A 148 1.21 6.96 5.05
N VAL A 149 2.44 7.15 5.55
CA VAL A 149 3.12 8.45 5.49
C VAL A 149 3.43 8.85 4.04
N THR A 150 3.88 7.91 3.22
CA THR A 150 4.18 8.14 1.79
C THR A 150 2.94 8.62 1.04
N THR A 151 1.81 7.94 1.21
CA THR A 151 0.54 8.32 0.60
C THR A 151 0.03 9.65 1.15
N LEU A 152 0.16 9.91 2.45
CA LEU A 152 -0.24 11.19 3.04
C LEU A 152 0.54 12.35 2.41
N VAL A 153 1.86 12.22 2.29
CA VAL A 153 2.70 13.22 1.62
C VAL A 153 2.28 13.40 0.16
N GLY A 154 2.04 12.30 -0.56
CA GLY A 154 1.54 12.34 -1.94
C GLY A 154 0.21 13.09 -2.08
N VAL A 155 -0.75 12.83 -1.19
CA VAL A 155 -2.05 13.53 -1.15
C VAL A 155 -1.87 15.02 -0.88
N LEU A 156 -1.01 15.40 0.07
CA LEU A 156 -0.74 16.82 0.36
C LEU A 156 -0.10 17.53 -0.83
N LEU A 157 0.83 16.89 -1.53
CA LEU A 157 1.42 17.45 -2.77
C LEU A 157 0.40 17.53 -3.90
N ALA A 158 -0.52 16.57 -3.98
CA ALA A 158 -1.59 16.58 -4.99
C ALA A 158 -2.56 17.75 -4.82
N ILE A 159 -2.83 18.16 -3.58
CA ILE A 159 -3.61 19.39 -3.31
C ILE A 159 -2.89 20.60 -3.92
N GLY A 160 -1.57 20.73 -3.72
CA GLY A 160 -0.79 21.81 -4.32
C GLY A 160 -0.81 21.76 -5.86
N ALA A 161 -0.63 20.58 -6.45
CA ALA A 161 -0.65 20.38 -7.90
C ALA A 161 -2.02 20.70 -8.52
N PHE A 162 -3.11 20.40 -7.81
CA PHE A 162 -4.46 20.78 -8.21
C PHE A 162 -4.58 22.30 -8.29
N TYR A 163 -4.26 23.04 -7.23
CA TYR A 163 -4.38 24.50 -7.22
C TYR A 163 -3.56 25.20 -8.31
N ILE A 164 -2.37 24.66 -8.63
CA ILE A 164 -1.54 25.17 -9.73
C ILE A 164 -2.22 24.94 -11.08
N THR A 165 -2.80 23.76 -11.29
CA THR A 165 -3.38 23.36 -12.58
C THR A 165 -4.78 23.94 -12.80
N SER A 166 -5.56 24.08 -11.72
CA SER A 166 -6.90 24.66 -11.72
C SER A 166 -6.89 26.20 -11.73
N ALA A 167 -5.71 26.83 -11.76
CA ALA A 167 -5.59 28.28 -11.81
C ALA A 167 -6.31 28.84 -13.06
N GLY A 168 -7.26 29.73 -12.81
CA GLY A 168 -8.13 30.32 -13.84
C GLY A 168 -9.46 29.59 -14.06
N MET A 169 -9.69 28.44 -13.42
CA MET A 169 -11.01 27.80 -13.39
C MET A 169 -11.90 28.47 -12.34
N SER A 170 -13.16 28.73 -12.69
CA SER A 170 -14.18 29.16 -11.72
C SER A 170 -14.68 27.93 -10.97
N LEU A 171 -14.25 27.78 -9.72
CA LEU A 171 -14.70 26.69 -8.85
C LEU A 171 -15.67 27.20 -7.79
N GLY A 172 -16.84 26.58 -7.70
CA GLY A 172 -17.79 26.76 -6.62
C GLY A 172 -17.27 26.21 -5.28
N ALA A 173 -17.90 26.66 -4.20
CA ALA A 173 -17.58 26.20 -2.86
C ALA A 173 -17.90 24.70 -2.69
N LEU A 174 -17.26 24.05 -1.72
CA LEU A 174 -17.59 22.67 -1.40
C LEU A 174 -19.03 22.60 -0.86
N PRO A 175 -19.92 21.75 -1.42
CA PRO A 175 -21.29 21.62 -0.94
C PRO A 175 -21.35 21.23 0.55
N GLU A 176 -22.31 21.79 1.30
CA GLU A 176 -22.43 21.55 2.76
C GLU A 176 -22.56 20.06 3.13
N GLY A 177 -23.26 19.28 2.30
CA GLY A 177 -23.40 17.83 2.47
C GLY A 177 -22.10 17.03 2.33
N GLN A 178 -20.99 17.67 1.92
CA GLN A 178 -19.70 17.05 1.63
C GLN A 178 -18.56 17.57 2.52
N ALA A 179 -18.86 18.27 3.61
CA ALA A 179 -17.85 18.79 4.53
C ALA A 179 -16.90 17.72 5.10
N GLY A 180 -17.33 16.45 5.17
CA GLY A 180 -16.50 15.32 5.61
C GLY A 180 -15.51 14.80 4.56
N LEU A 181 -15.69 15.14 3.29
CA LEU A 181 -14.96 14.58 2.16
C LEU A 181 -13.45 14.91 2.18
N PRO A 182 -13.00 16.13 2.54
CA PRO A 182 -11.57 16.44 2.73
C PRO A 182 -10.89 15.53 3.75
N TYR A 183 -11.50 15.37 4.93
CA TYR A 183 -10.96 14.53 6.01
C TYR A 183 -10.89 13.07 5.59
N LEU A 184 -11.92 12.61 4.90
CA LEU A 184 -11.99 11.26 4.37
C LEU A 184 -10.93 11.01 3.30
N VAL A 185 -10.65 11.94 2.38
CA VAL A 185 -9.57 11.73 1.39
C VAL A 185 -8.20 11.78 2.06
N ILE A 186 -7.95 12.76 2.93
CA ILE A 186 -6.66 12.94 3.60
C ILE A 186 -6.28 11.75 4.48
N LEU A 187 -7.23 11.15 5.20
CA LEU A 187 -6.96 10.01 6.09
C LEU A 187 -7.33 8.65 5.47
N GLY A 188 -8.40 8.63 4.68
CA GLY A 188 -8.92 7.45 4.01
C GLY A 188 -7.99 6.97 2.90
N ALA A 189 -7.47 7.84 2.03
CA ALA A 189 -6.57 7.41 0.96
C ALA A 189 -5.31 6.70 1.51
N PRO A 190 -4.57 7.26 2.49
CA PRO A 190 -3.46 6.55 3.14
C PRO A 190 -3.85 5.22 3.77
N SER A 191 -5.00 5.15 4.45
CA SER A 191 -5.46 3.92 5.09
C SER A 191 -5.85 2.83 4.08
N GLY A 192 -6.53 3.20 3.01
CA GLY A 192 -6.94 2.28 1.95
C GLY A 192 -5.77 1.78 1.12
N VAL A 193 -4.81 2.66 0.79
CA VAL A 193 -3.57 2.26 0.09
C VAL A 193 -2.70 1.36 0.97
N ALA A 194 -2.62 1.61 2.28
CA ALA A 194 -1.96 0.70 3.21
C ALA A 194 -2.64 -0.67 3.27
N ALA A 195 -3.98 -0.72 3.19
CA ALA A 195 -4.73 -1.97 3.12
C ALA A 195 -4.41 -2.78 1.85
N ILE A 196 -4.27 -2.11 0.69
CA ILE A 196 -3.80 -2.74 -0.56
C ILE A 196 -2.34 -3.22 -0.44
N CYS A 197 -1.47 -2.44 0.21
CA CYS A 197 -0.09 -2.87 0.47
C CYS A 197 -0.03 -4.17 1.28
N LEU A 198 -0.89 -4.31 2.29
CA LEU A 198 -1.01 -5.55 3.07
C LEU A 198 -1.59 -6.72 2.24
N ILE A 199 -2.53 -6.46 1.34
CA ILE A 199 -2.99 -7.46 0.35
C ILE A 199 -1.81 -7.93 -0.51
N GLY A 200 -1.01 -7.02 -1.04
CA GLY A 200 0.21 -7.34 -1.79
C GLY A 200 1.21 -8.17 -0.97
N CYS A 201 1.43 -7.81 0.30
CA CYS A 201 2.25 -8.58 1.22
C CYS A 201 1.70 -10.01 1.42
N GLY A 202 0.39 -10.17 1.62
CA GLY A 202 -0.26 -11.48 1.73
C GLY A 202 -0.12 -12.32 0.46
N LEU A 203 -0.34 -11.74 -0.72
CA LEU A 203 -0.17 -12.41 -2.01
C LEU A 203 1.29 -12.81 -2.26
N GLY A 204 2.26 -11.95 -1.92
CA GLY A 204 3.68 -12.29 -1.98
C GLY A 204 4.05 -13.48 -1.09
N ALA A 205 3.45 -13.56 0.11
CA ALA A 205 3.63 -14.68 1.03
C ALA A 205 3.01 -15.99 0.50
N ILE A 206 1.84 -15.91 -0.14
CA ILE A 206 1.16 -17.05 -0.77
C ILE A 206 1.99 -17.58 -1.95
N CYS A 207 2.42 -16.70 -2.85
CA CYS A 207 3.11 -17.07 -4.08
C CYS A 207 4.58 -17.44 -3.87
N ARG A 208 5.22 -16.97 -2.80
CA ARG A 208 6.66 -17.17 -2.50
C ARG A 208 7.61 -16.75 -3.64
N SER A 209 7.15 -15.87 -4.52
CA SER A 209 7.88 -15.36 -5.68
C SER A 209 7.42 -13.94 -5.98
N THR A 210 8.36 -13.05 -6.29
CA THR A 210 8.06 -11.66 -6.64
C THR A 210 7.16 -11.59 -7.88
N ILE A 211 7.50 -12.33 -8.93
CA ILE A 211 6.73 -12.33 -10.19
C ILE A 211 5.33 -12.88 -9.94
N GLY A 212 5.21 -14.01 -9.24
CA GLY A 212 3.92 -14.62 -8.93
C GLY A 212 3.03 -13.72 -8.07
N GLY A 213 3.59 -13.07 -7.05
CA GLY A 213 2.86 -12.14 -6.18
C GLY A 213 2.39 -10.88 -6.90
N VAL A 214 3.24 -10.31 -7.78
CA VAL A 214 2.87 -9.13 -8.59
C VAL A 214 1.78 -9.49 -9.60
N LEU A 215 1.89 -10.63 -10.29
CA LEU A 215 0.84 -11.08 -11.22
C LEU A 215 -0.48 -11.38 -10.51
N ALA A 216 -0.44 -11.96 -9.31
CA ALA A 216 -1.63 -12.19 -8.50
C ALA A 216 -2.28 -10.86 -8.08
N LEU A 217 -1.48 -9.86 -7.72
CA LEU A 217 -1.97 -8.52 -7.36
C LEU A 217 -2.64 -7.83 -8.56
N ILE A 218 -2.00 -7.87 -9.74
CA ILE A 218 -2.59 -7.33 -10.98
C ILE A 218 -3.87 -8.07 -11.34
N GLY A 219 -3.85 -9.40 -11.21
CA GLY A 219 -5.01 -10.27 -11.37
C GLY A 219 -6.19 -9.83 -10.51
N LEU A 220 -5.93 -9.57 -9.22
CA LEU A 220 -6.96 -9.21 -8.26
C LEU A 220 -7.48 -7.76 -8.42
N LEU A 221 -6.59 -6.81 -8.71
CA LEU A 221 -6.93 -5.38 -8.69
C LEU A 221 -7.36 -4.81 -10.04
N SER A 222 -7.02 -5.47 -11.15
CA SER A 222 -7.34 -4.99 -12.50
C SER A 222 -8.09 -6.04 -13.31
N ILE A 223 -7.50 -7.23 -13.49
CA ILE A 223 -8.06 -8.24 -14.39
C ILE A 223 -9.43 -8.73 -13.90
N LEU A 224 -9.53 -9.08 -12.61
CA LEU A 224 -10.76 -9.59 -12.02
C LEU A 224 -11.89 -8.55 -12.08
N PRO A 225 -11.70 -7.28 -11.66
CA PRO A 225 -12.66 -6.21 -11.88
C PRO A 225 -13.12 -6.05 -13.33
N SER A 226 -12.20 -6.04 -14.28
CA SER A 226 -12.53 -5.92 -15.71
C SER A 226 -13.36 -7.10 -16.20
N ILE A 227 -13.07 -8.32 -15.76
CA ILE A 227 -13.87 -9.50 -16.11
C ILE A 227 -15.30 -9.35 -15.57
N PHE A 228 -15.48 -8.94 -14.32
CA PHE A 228 -16.80 -8.72 -13.75
C PHE A 228 -17.57 -7.61 -14.48
N GLN A 229 -16.90 -6.53 -14.85
CA GLN A 229 -17.50 -5.45 -15.64
C GLN A 229 -17.96 -5.95 -17.02
N MET A 230 -17.11 -6.69 -17.74
CA MET A 230 -17.48 -7.27 -19.04
C MET A 230 -18.64 -8.27 -18.89
N LEU A 231 -18.58 -9.15 -17.90
CA LEU A 231 -19.66 -10.10 -17.63
C LEU A 231 -20.97 -9.40 -17.31
N SER A 232 -20.95 -8.27 -16.59
CA SER A 232 -22.17 -7.49 -16.33
C SER A 232 -22.81 -6.94 -17.60
N ILE A 233 -22.02 -6.64 -18.64
CA ILE A 233 -22.52 -6.16 -19.93
C ILE A 233 -23.10 -7.32 -20.76
N PHE A 234 -22.43 -8.47 -20.78
CA PHE A 234 -22.87 -9.62 -21.59
C PHE A 234 -23.98 -10.46 -20.93
N ALA A 235 -23.93 -10.60 -19.60
CA ALA A 235 -24.85 -11.43 -18.83
C ALA A 235 -25.93 -10.57 -18.15
N VAL A 236 -26.72 -9.85 -18.95
CA VAL A 236 -27.82 -8.97 -18.48
C VAL A 236 -28.80 -9.72 -17.56
N ASN A 237 -28.96 -11.03 -17.77
CA ASN A 237 -29.83 -11.88 -16.95
C ASN A 237 -29.26 -12.20 -15.56
N ILE A 238 -27.98 -11.92 -15.29
CA ILE A 238 -27.28 -12.26 -14.05
C ILE A 238 -26.82 -10.96 -13.36
N ARG A 239 -27.79 -10.16 -12.91
CA ARG A 239 -27.59 -8.82 -12.31
C ARG A 239 -26.66 -8.82 -11.09
N TRP A 240 -26.61 -9.92 -10.32
CA TRP A 240 -25.75 -10.02 -9.14
C TRP A 240 -24.25 -10.04 -9.45
N LEU A 241 -23.84 -10.42 -10.68
CA LEU A 241 -22.43 -10.38 -11.07
C LEU A 241 -21.92 -8.94 -11.13
N GLY A 242 -22.72 -8.00 -11.65
CA GLY A 242 -22.39 -6.58 -11.63
C GLY A 242 -22.22 -6.08 -10.21
N ALA A 243 -23.14 -6.44 -9.30
CA ALA A 243 -23.03 -6.09 -7.89
C ALA A 243 -21.75 -6.65 -7.24
N ALA A 244 -21.40 -7.92 -7.50
CA ALA A 244 -20.20 -8.56 -6.96
C ALA A 244 -18.90 -7.85 -7.37
N GLY A 245 -18.86 -7.26 -8.58
CA GLY A 245 -17.72 -6.47 -9.05
C GLY A 245 -17.36 -5.29 -8.12
N TYR A 246 -18.37 -4.63 -7.52
CA TYR A 246 -18.14 -3.50 -6.62
C TYR A 246 -17.53 -3.88 -5.26
N TYR A 247 -17.60 -5.17 -4.88
CA TYR A 247 -17.01 -5.68 -3.64
C TYR A 247 -15.53 -6.09 -3.81
N LEU A 248 -14.96 -5.95 -5.00
CA LEU A 248 -13.55 -6.23 -5.25
C LEU A 248 -12.65 -5.16 -4.60
N PRO A 249 -11.41 -5.49 -4.20
CA PRO A 249 -10.56 -4.56 -3.45
C PRO A 249 -10.29 -3.23 -4.15
N SER A 250 -10.16 -3.22 -5.48
CA SER A 250 -9.90 -1.99 -6.25
C SER A 250 -11.12 -1.05 -6.29
N TYR A 251 -12.30 -1.58 -6.60
CA TYR A 251 -13.55 -0.79 -6.55
C TYR A 251 -13.89 -0.36 -5.12
N SER A 252 -13.66 -1.25 -4.15
CA SER A 252 -13.87 -0.96 -2.75
C SER A 252 -12.96 0.16 -2.23
N LEU A 253 -11.68 0.16 -2.60
CA LEU A 253 -10.77 1.29 -2.34
C LEU A 253 -11.29 2.57 -2.98
N SER A 254 -11.63 2.54 -4.27
CA SER A 254 -12.12 3.71 -5.00
C SER A 254 -13.36 4.31 -4.34
N ASN A 255 -14.36 3.48 -4.04
CA ASN A 255 -15.61 3.90 -3.41
C ASN A 255 -15.41 4.38 -1.97
N PHE A 256 -14.48 3.78 -1.23
CA PHE A 256 -14.14 4.23 0.12
C PHE A 256 -13.55 5.65 0.10
N VAL A 257 -12.64 5.95 -0.84
CA VAL A 257 -11.96 7.25 -0.91
C VAL A 257 -12.83 8.32 -1.58
N LEU A 258 -13.67 7.96 -2.55
CA LEU A 258 -14.63 8.88 -3.16
C LEU A 258 -15.71 9.35 -2.16
N GLY A 259 -15.97 8.56 -1.11
CA GLY A 259 -16.87 8.95 -0.05
C GLY A 259 -18.28 9.24 -0.58
N ARG A 260 -18.81 10.41 -0.22
CA ARG A 260 -20.13 10.89 -0.65
C ARG A 260 -20.03 11.94 -1.76
N SER A 261 -19.15 11.73 -2.74
CA SER A 261 -19.07 12.61 -3.90
C SER A 261 -20.30 12.44 -4.81
N PRO A 262 -20.68 13.46 -5.61
CA PRO A 262 -21.83 13.36 -6.51
C PRO A 262 -21.69 12.22 -7.52
N ALA A 263 -20.46 12.01 -8.02
CA ALA A 263 -20.15 10.90 -8.91
C ALA A 263 -20.41 9.53 -8.25
N ALA A 264 -20.04 9.39 -6.97
CA ALA A 264 -20.30 8.18 -6.20
C ALA A 264 -21.79 7.99 -5.86
N GLU A 265 -22.53 9.07 -5.59
CA GLU A 265 -23.97 9.02 -5.36
C GLU A 265 -24.75 8.63 -6.61
N ILE A 266 -24.37 9.17 -7.78
CA ILE A 266 -24.95 8.77 -9.07
C ILE A 266 -24.67 7.29 -9.33
N ALA A 267 -23.43 6.85 -9.19
CA ALA A 267 -23.07 5.44 -9.36
C ALA A 267 -23.80 4.52 -8.37
N TYR A 268 -24.00 4.97 -7.12
CA TYR A 268 -24.77 4.25 -6.12
C TYR A 268 -26.24 4.12 -6.52
N ALA A 269 -26.87 5.22 -6.96
CA ALA A 269 -28.26 5.21 -7.42
C ALA A 269 -28.46 4.30 -8.64
N ASP A 270 -27.57 4.37 -9.62
CA ASP A 270 -27.61 3.57 -10.85
C ASP A 270 -27.39 2.07 -10.55
N SER A 271 -26.56 1.77 -9.54
CA SER A 271 -26.30 0.39 -9.12
C SER A 271 -27.43 -0.25 -8.31
N SER A 272 -28.40 0.52 -7.81
CA SER A 272 -29.47 0.03 -6.92
C SER A 272 -30.30 -1.10 -7.55
N ASP A 273 -30.37 -1.07 -8.87
CA ASP A 273 -31.02 -2.07 -9.70
C ASP A 273 -30.28 -3.43 -9.74
N LEU A 274 -29.01 -3.51 -9.37
CA LEU A 274 -28.21 -4.74 -9.45
C LEU A 274 -28.49 -5.74 -8.31
N GLY A 275 -29.56 -5.51 -7.52
CA GLY A 275 -30.01 -6.36 -6.43
C GLY A 275 -29.32 -6.08 -5.10
N TRP A 276 -27.98 -6.20 -5.06
CA TRP A 276 -27.17 -5.93 -3.86
C TRP A 276 -26.55 -4.53 -3.87
N GLY A 277 -26.63 -3.83 -5.00
CA GLY A 277 -26.12 -2.47 -5.20
C GLY A 277 -24.61 -2.32 -4.98
N MET A 278 -24.10 -1.13 -5.32
CA MET A 278 -22.78 -0.71 -4.88
C MET A 278 -22.83 -0.46 -3.36
N PRO A 279 -21.85 -0.93 -2.56
CA PRO A 279 -21.83 -0.65 -1.14
C PRO A 279 -21.63 0.85 -0.87
N VAL A 280 -22.23 1.34 0.22
CA VAL A 280 -21.98 2.70 0.74
C VAL A 280 -20.49 2.84 1.10
N TRP A 281 -19.91 4.03 0.96
CA TRP A 281 -18.47 4.28 1.12
C TRP A 281 -17.83 3.63 2.36
N TRP A 282 -18.49 3.67 3.53
CA TRP A 282 -17.95 3.09 4.77
C TRP A 282 -18.01 1.55 4.75
N VAL A 283 -19.04 0.98 4.12
CA VAL A 283 -19.16 -0.48 3.90
C VAL A 283 -18.04 -0.94 2.97
N SER A 284 -17.73 -0.16 1.93
CA SER A 284 -16.56 -0.41 1.08
C SER A 284 -15.28 -0.46 1.92
N GLY A 285 -15.07 0.49 2.83
CA GLY A 285 -13.95 0.44 3.77
C GLY A 285 -13.87 -0.88 4.57
N LEU A 286 -14.99 -1.40 5.05
CA LEU A 286 -15.05 -2.70 5.76
C LEU A 286 -14.80 -3.90 4.84
N VAL A 287 -15.31 -3.86 3.62
CA VAL A 287 -15.06 -4.89 2.60
C VAL A 287 -13.58 -4.95 2.27
N LEU A 288 -12.93 -3.79 2.09
CA LEU A 288 -11.49 -3.70 1.86
C LEU A 288 -10.71 -4.27 3.03
N LEU A 289 -11.06 -3.90 4.27
CA LEU A 289 -10.44 -4.46 5.47
C LEU A 289 -10.62 -5.98 5.55
N THR A 290 -11.79 -6.50 5.18
CA THR A 290 -12.06 -7.94 5.16
C THR A 290 -11.13 -8.65 4.19
N TRP A 291 -11.01 -8.14 2.95
CA TRP A 291 -10.04 -8.66 1.97
C TRP A 291 -8.61 -8.64 2.48
N THR A 292 -8.20 -7.53 3.09
CA THR A 292 -6.87 -7.38 3.68
C THR A 292 -6.62 -8.42 4.76
N VAL A 293 -7.53 -8.56 5.73
CA VAL A 293 -7.39 -9.52 6.83
C VAL A 293 -7.35 -10.95 6.31
N VAL A 294 -8.23 -11.32 5.39
CA VAL A 294 -8.31 -12.69 4.85
C VAL A 294 -7.05 -13.05 4.07
N ILE A 295 -6.64 -12.24 3.08
CA ILE A 295 -5.48 -12.54 2.24
C ILE A 295 -4.19 -12.54 3.07
N TYR A 296 -4.04 -11.56 3.96
CA TYR A 296 -2.89 -11.48 4.84
C TYR A 296 -2.82 -12.67 5.80
N ALA A 297 -3.94 -13.05 6.44
CA ALA A 297 -4.00 -14.20 7.34
C ALA A 297 -3.65 -15.51 6.62
N ILE A 298 -4.17 -15.72 5.41
CA ILE A 298 -3.84 -16.90 4.59
C ILE A 298 -2.34 -16.94 4.28
N GLY A 299 -1.77 -15.82 3.81
CA GLY A 299 -0.33 -15.73 3.55
C GLY A 299 0.51 -16.07 4.78
N MET A 300 0.16 -15.49 5.92
CA MET A 300 0.82 -15.74 7.20
C MET A 300 0.74 -17.20 7.67
N LEU A 301 -0.42 -17.85 7.49
CA LEU A 301 -0.59 -19.27 7.80
C LEU A 301 0.29 -20.16 6.92
N ILE A 302 0.45 -19.83 5.64
CA ILE A 302 1.32 -20.55 4.71
C ILE A 302 2.78 -20.41 5.14
N VAL A 303 3.24 -19.21 5.50
CA VAL A 303 4.61 -18.99 5.97
C VAL A 303 4.89 -19.82 7.22
N LYS A 304 3.97 -19.80 8.19
CA LYS A 304 4.08 -20.56 9.44
C LYS A 304 4.22 -22.07 9.21
N ARG A 305 3.53 -22.62 8.21
CA ARG A 305 3.54 -24.06 7.90
C ARG A 305 4.77 -24.51 7.10
N SER A 306 5.38 -23.66 6.27
CA SER A 306 6.61 -24.00 5.52
C SER A 306 7.84 -24.20 6.40
N ASP A 307 7.80 -23.65 7.61
CA ASP A 307 8.95 -23.53 8.51
C ASP A 307 9.20 -24.78 9.37
N ILE A 308 8.52 -25.89 9.02
CA ILE A 308 8.65 -27.22 9.63
C ILE A 308 9.14 -28.17 8.52
N LYS A 309 10.43 -28.14 8.21
CA LYS A 309 11.16 -29.22 7.52
C LYS A 309 12.59 -29.25 8.02
#